data_AF-A0A1F4ZQM6-F1
#
_entry.id   AF-A0A1F4ZQM6-F1
#
_cell.length_a   1.000
_cell.length_b   1.000
_cell.length_c   1.000
_cell.angle_alpha   90.00
_cell.angle_beta   90.00
_cell.angle_gamma   90.00
#
_symmetry.space_group_name_H-M   'P 1'
#
loop_
_entity.id
_entity.type
_entity.pdbx_description
1 polymer ?
#
loop_
_entity_poly.entity_id
_entity_poly.type
_entity_poly.pdbx_seq_one_letter_code
_entity_poly.pdbx_strand_id
1 'polypeptide(L)'
;MLLLGLVLAAFALRPGTASAAGKWTSNMFNGTGLEWCMSLIPSESTCRTYLGAYANDKLVIKWNDEWNRGSAENWTNPPYGAKMTYQWNGKTKGGTGTSRHYKYVWVGDCVANPGLLAEGESCAWGQFAVSGDPEIILGSTN
;
A
#
# COMPACT_ATOMS: atom_id res chain seq x y z
N MET A 1 8.91 13.86 -18.10
CA MET A 1 7.49 14.21 -18.31
C MET A 1 6.78 14.07 -16.97
N LEU A 2 6.82 15.14 -16.18
CA LEU A 2 6.13 15.26 -14.89
C LEU A 2 4.64 15.46 -15.18
N LEU A 3 3.81 14.43 -14.93
CA LEU A 3 2.35 14.58 -14.82
C LEU A 3 1.68 13.42 -14.07
N LEU A 4 2.44 12.57 -13.36
CA LEU A 4 1.90 11.45 -12.55
C LEU A 4 1.71 11.79 -11.07
N GLY A 5 2.05 12.99 -10.62
CA GLY A 5 2.04 13.35 -9.19
C GLY A 5 0.64 13.56 -8.60
N LEU A 6 -0.34 14.02 -9.38
CA LEU A 6 -1.64 14.46 -8.82
C LEU A 6 -2.71 13.36 -8.78
N VAL A 7 -2.66 12.37 -9.67
CA VAL A 7 -3.67 11.30 -9.70
C VAL A 7 -3.35 10.24 -8.64
N LEU A 8 -2.09 10.01 -8.28
CA LEU A 8 -1.69 8.94 -7.37
C LEU A 8 -1.99 9.19 -5.88
N ALA A 9 -2.04 10.44 -5.42
CA ALA A 9 -2.28 10.76 -4.02
C ALA A 9 -3.72 10.47 -3.56
N ALA A 10 -4.71 10.56 -4.46
CA ALA A 10 -6.11 10.30 -4.12
C ALA A 10 -6.47 8.81 -4.13
N PHE A 11 -5.78 7.98 -4.93
CA PHE A 11 -6.15 6.58 -5.13
C PHE A 11 -5.52 5.62 -4.12
N ALA A 12 -4.41 6.00 -3.48
CA ALA A 12 -3.82 5.22 -2.38
C ALA A 12 -4.65 5.27 -1.07
N LEU A 13 -5.61 6.20 -0.97
CA LEU A 13 -6.36 6.45 0.25
C LEU A 13 -7.72 5.75 0.30
N ARG A 14 -8.21 5.19 -0.80
CA ARG A 14 -9.48 4.45 -0.83
C ARG A 14 -9.22 2.96 -0.92
N PRO A 15 -9.57 2.13 0.09
CA PRO A 15 -9.72 0.71 -0.16
C PRO A 15 -10.79 0.56 -1.26
N GLY A 16 -10.43 -0.08 -2.36
CA GLY A 16 -11.23 -0.12 -3.58
C GLY A 16 -12.66 -0.56 -3.31
N THR A 17 -13.63 0.22 -3.79
CA THR A 17 -15.04 -0.18 -3.78
C THR A 17 -15.36 -0.88 -5.10
N ALA A 18 -15.43 -2.22 -5.01
CA ALA A 18 -16.03 -3.16 -5.96
C ALA A 18 -15.19 -3.85 -7.06
N SER A 19 -15.45 -5.16 -7.15
CA SER A 19 -15.21 -6.14 -8.24
C SER A 19 -13.82 -6.78 -8.40
N ALA A 20 -13.31 -7.38 -7.33
CA ALA A 20 -12.64 -8.68 -7.49
C ALA A 20 -13.35 -9.70 -6.59
N ALA A 21 -14.25 -10.49 -7.19
CA ALA A 21 -15.07 -11.47 -6.46
C ALA A 21 -14.18 -12.34 -5.55
N GLY A 22 -14.41 -12.28 -4.24
CA GLY A 22 -13.72 -13.08 -3.21
C GLY A 22 -12.35 -12.59 -2.74
N LYS A 23 -11.79 -11.49 -3.28
CA LYS A 23 -10.46 -10.98 -2.90
C LYS A 23 -10.49 -9.91 -1.84
N TRP A 24 -11.64 -9.25 -1.70
CA TRP A 24 -11.92 -8.26 -0.69
C TRP A 24 -12.76 -8.88 0.42
N THR A 25 -12.35 -8.66 1.67
CA THR A 25 -13.16 -8.90 2.86
C THR A 25 -13.20 -7.61 3.69
N SER A 26 -13.91 -7.60 4.82
CA SER A 26 -13.84 -6.47 5.75
C SER A 26 -12.38 -6.28 6.20
N ASN A 27 -11.76 -5.22 5.70
CA ASN A 27 -10.40 -4.80 6.03
C ASN A 27 -9.23 -5.65 5.50
N MET A 28 -9.45 -6.42 4.44
CA MET A 28 -8.36 -7.14 3.77
C MET A 28 -8.57 -7.28 2.27
N PHE A 29 -7.47 -7.14 1.53
CA PHE A 29 -7.31 -7.58 0.16
C PHE A 29 -6.36 -8.79 0.10
N ASN A 30 -6.67 -9.78 -0.72
CA ASN A 30 -5.80 -10.92 -1.01
C ASN A 30 -5.87 -11.29 -2.50
N GLY A 31 -4.81 -10.97 -3.24
CA GLY A 31 -4.74 -11.15 -4.68
C GLY A 31 -3.33 -10.97 -5.22
N THR A 32 -3.20 -10.51 -6.45
CA THR A 32 -1.92 -10.02 -7.00
C THR A 32 -1.85 -8.50 -7.00
N GLY A 33 -0.65 -7.94 -7.16
CA GLY A 33 -0.47 -6.51 -7.34
C GLY A 33 -1.33 -5.95 -8.47
N LEU A 34 -1.36 -6.63 -9.62
CA LEU A 34 -2.16 -6.22 -10.77
C LEU A 34 -3.65 -6.17 -10.44
N GLU A 35 -4.16 -7.19 -9.75
CA GLU A 35 -5.57 -7.27 -9.37
C GLU A 35 -5.95 -6.16 -8.38
N TRP A 36 -5.05 -5.82 -7.45
CA TRP A 36 -5.24 -4.68 -6.57
C TRP A 36 -5.28 -3.37 -7.35
N CYS A 37 -4.31 -3.12 -8.22
CA CYS A 37 -4.30 -1.88 -9.01
C CYS A 37 -5.53 -1.80 -9.92
N MET A 38 -5.94 -2.91 -10.55
CA MET A 38 -7.11 -2.93 -11.42
C MET A 38 -8.43 -2.65 -10.67
N SER A 39 -8.48 -2.91 -9.36
CA SER A 39 -9.61 -2.52 -8.52
C SER A 39 -9.68 -1.00 -8.25
N LEU A 40 -8.57 -0.29 -8.44
CA LEU A 40 -8.48 1.17 -8.28
C LEU A 40 -8.58 1.89 -9.63
N ILE A 41 -8.02 1.28 -10.68
CA ILE A 41 -7.89 1.84 -12.02
C ILE A 41 -8.26 0.74 -13.02
N PRO A 42 -9.37 0.86 -13.79
CA PRO A 42 -9.80 -0.18 -14.72
C PRO A 42 -8.97 -0.19 -16.03
N SER A 43 -7.65 -0.22 -15.93
CA SER A 43 -6.70 -0.24 -17.04
C SER A 43 -5.51 -1.13 -16.71
N GLU A 44 -5.48 -2.32 -17.32
CA GLU A 44 -4.40 -3.28 -17.12
C GLU A 44 -3.04 -2.71 -17.55
N SER A 45 -2.98 -2.01 -18.69
CA SER A 45 -1.74 -1.43 -19.20
C SER A 45 -1.17 -0.38 -18.24
N THR A 46 -2.03 0.52 -17.73
CA THR A 46 -1.64 1.51 -16.73
C THR A 46 -1.13 0.83 -15.46
N CYS A 47 -1.81 -0.20 -14.99
CA CYS A 47 -1.42 -0.93 -13.79
C CYS A 47 -0.10 -1.70 -13.95
N ARG A 48 0.14 -2.31 -15.12
CA ARG A 48 1.41 -2.97 -15.41
C ARG A 48 2.56 -1.98 -15.53
N THR A 49 2.35 -0.81 -16.13
CA THR A 49 3.35 0.25 -16.16
C THR A 49 3.65 0.76 -14.75
N TYR A 50 2.62 0.93 -13.91
CA TYR A 50 2.77 1.40 -12.55
C TYR A 50 3.50 0.40 -11.64
N LEU A 51 3.10 -0.88 -11.69
CA LEU A 51 3.64 -1.92 -10.82
C LEU A 51 4.95 -2.54 -11.35
N GLY A 52 5.21 -2.47 -12.65
CA GLY A 52 6.36 -3.11 -13.28
C GLY A 52 6.44 -4.60 -12.93
N ALA A 53 7.59 -5.01 -12.40
CA ALA A 53 7.87 -6.41 -12.03
C ALA A 53 6.94 -6.94 -10.91
N TYR A 54 6.38 -6.07 -10.06
CA TYR A 54 5.50 -6.45 -8.95
C TYR A 54 4.08 -6.82 -9.38
N ALA A 55 3.73 -6.64 -10.67
CA ALA A 55 2.36 -6.87 -11.15
C ALA A 55 1.86 -8.30 -10.84
N ASN A 56 2.75 -9.29 -10.90
CA ASN A 56 2.40 -10.70 -10.68
C ASN A 56 2.65 -11.16 -9.24
N ASP A 57 3.24 -10.32 -8.39
CA ASP A 57 3.48 -10.68 -6.99
C ASP A 57 2.17 -10.87 -6.25
N LYS A 58 2.14 -11.85 -5.34
CA LYS A 58 1.02 -11.99 -4.41
C LYS A 58 1.06 -10.84 -3.43
N LEU A 59 -0.11 -10.26 -3.20
CA LEU A 59 -0.29 -9.11 -2.35
C LEU A 59 -1.42 -9.39 -1.37
N VAL A 60 -1.08 -9.30 -0.09
CA VAL A 60 -2.06 -9.21 1.00
C VAL A 60 -1.97 -7.82 1.59
N ILE A 61 -3.10 -7.10 1.61
CA ILE A 61 -3.22 -5.81 2.27
C ILE A 61 -4.19 -5.98 3.42
N LYS A 62 -3.85 -5.50 4.61
CA LYS A 62 -4.77 -5.46 5.76
C LYS A 62 -4.80 -4.06 6.33
N TRP A 63 -5.96 -3.61 6.75
CA TRP A 63 -6.11 -2.32 7.44
C TRP A 63 -7.03 -2.45 8.65
N ASN A 64 -7.23 -1.38 9.42
CA ASN A 64 -8.21 -1.35 10.50
C ASN A 64 -9.35 -0.37 10.18
N ASP A 65 -10.40 -0.37 11.01
CA ASP A 65 -11.58 0.48 10.78
C ASP A 65 -11.26 1.98 10.82
N GLU A 66 -10.23 2.39 11.55
CA GLU A 66 -9.74 3.77 11.55
C GLU A 66 -9.16 4.19 10.19
N TRP A 67 -8.65 3.25 9.39
CA TRP A 67 -8.26 3.53 8.01
C TRP A 67 -9.48 3.82 7.15
N ASN A 68 -10.58 3.08 7.33
CA ASN A 68 -11.83 3.35 6.63
C ASN A 68 -12.41 4.70 7.04
N ARG A 69 -12.41 5.01 8.35
CA ARG A 69 -12.88 6.30 8.87
C ARG A 69 -12.09 7.45 8.25
N GLY A 70 -10.76 7.40 8.35
CA GLY A 70 -9.89 8.44 7.79
C GLY A 70 -10.01 8.57 6.27
N SER A 71 -10.14 7.47 5.55
CA SER A 71 -10.43 7.48 4.11
C SER A 71 -11.76 8.18 3.78
N ALA A 72 -12.84 7.83 4.50
CA ALA A 72 -14.17 8.39 4.28
C ALA A 72 -14.23 9.89 4.61
N GLU A 73 -13.46 10.31 5.61
CA GLU A 73 -13.37 11.69 6.09
C GLU A 73 -12.25 12.47 5.38
N ASN A 74 -11.61 11.92 4.35
CA ASN A 74 -10.44 12.51 3.68
C ASN A 74 -9.35 13.00 4.65
N TRP A 75 -9.20 12.31 5.78
CA TRP A 75 -8.24 12.60 6.84
C TRP A 75 -8.41 13.97 7.51
N THR A 76 -9.60 14.59 7.46
CA THR A 76 -9.82 15.95 8.01
C THR A 76 -10.16 16.04 9.50
N ASN A 77 -10.53 14.93 10.15
CA ASN A 77 -10.87 14.86 11.58
C ASN A 77 -9.84 14.03 12.40
N PRO A 78 -8.58 14.49 12.50
CA PRO A 78 -7.58 13.84 13.35
C PRO A 78 -7.96 13.94 14.85
N PRO A 79 -7.39 13.09 15.72
CA PRO A 79 -6.39 12.05 15.41
C PRO A 79 -7.01 10.78 14.82
N TYR A 80 -6.20 9.96 14.14
CA TYR A 80 -6.61 8.64 13.66
C TYR A 80 -5.78 7.53 14.28
N GLY A 81 -6.43 6.44 14.64
CA GLY A 81 -5.75 5.18 14.98
C GLY A 81 -5.42 4.33 13.75
N ALA A 82 -5.33 4.93 12.56
CA ALA A 82 -5.31 4.22 11.28
C ALA A 82 -3.99 3.46 11.06
N LYS A 83 -4.12 2.19 10.66
CA LYS A 83 -3.00 1.28 10.38
C LYS A 83 -3.28 0.45 9.15
N MET A 84 -2.27 0.23 8.32
CA MET A 84 -2.33 -0.66 7.17
C MET A 84 -1.01 -1.41 6.99
N THR A 85 -1.08 -2.64 6.48
CA THR A 85 0.10 -3.43 6.10
C THR A 85 -0.02 -3.93 4.66
N TYR A 86 1.10 -3.97 3.96
CA TYR A 86 1.25 -4.60 2.64
C TYR A 86 2.25 -5.74 2.75
N GLN A 87 1.84 -6.94 2.36
CA GLN A 87 2.71 -8.10 2.27
C GLN A 87 2.81 -8.54 0.82
N TRP A 88 3.96 -8.29 0.22
CA TRP A 88 4.30 -8.70 -1.13
C TRP A 88 5.07 -10.02 -1.11
N ASN A 89 4.71 -10.95 -1.97
CA ASN A 89 5.39 -12.22 -2.18
C ASN A 89 5.52 -12.51 -3.68
N GLY A 90 6.70 -12.24 -4.21
CA GLY A 90 7.09 -12.51 -5.58
C GLY A 90 7.55 -13.93 -5.87
N LYS A 91 7.54 -14.85 -4.89
CA LYS A 91 7.81 -16.28 -5.10
C LYS A 91 6.63 -16.99 -5.78
N THR A 92 6.18 -16.43 -6.88
CA THR A 92 5.12 -16.94 -7.73
C THR A 92 5.57 -16.93 -9.18
N LYS A 93 4.86 -17.65 -10.05
CA LYS A 93 5.19 -17.71 -11.47
C LYS A 93 5.11 -16.31 -12.08
N GLY A 94 6.26 -15.79 -12.53
CA GLY A 94 6.38 -14.47 -13.15
C GLY A 94 6.39 -13.29 -12.16
N GLY A 95 6.49 -13.55 -10.85
CA GLY A 95 6.72 -12.53 -9.84
C GLY A 95 8.20 -12.15 -9.70
N THR A 96 8.49 -11.25 -8.77
CA THR A 96 9.83 -10.68 -8.54
C THR A 96 10.83 -11.64 -7.90
N GLY A 97 10.38 -12.76 -7.33
CA GLY A 97 11.20 -13.67 -6.53
C GLY A 97 11.49 -13.17 -5.11
N THR A 98 10.99 -11.99 -4.73
CA THR A 98 11.32 -11.33 -3.45
C THR A 98 10.10 -11.20 -2.56
N SER A 99 10.30 -11.13 -1.24
CA SER A 99 9.23 -10.80 -0.29
C SER A 99 9.51 -9.45 0.36
N ARG A 100 8.45 -8.66 0.53
CA ARG A 100 8.52 -7.33 1.16
C ARG A 100 7.32 -7.12 2.07
N HIS A 101 7.54 -6.45 3.20
CA HIS A 101 6.49 -6.09 4.14
C HIS A 101 6.61 -4.61 4.46
N TYR A 102 5.51 -3.88 4.27
CA TYR A 102 5.40 -2.48 4.66
C TYR A 102 4.26 -2.32 5.66
N LYS A 103 4.46 -1.41 6.61
CA LYS A 103 3.48 -0.99 7.59
C LYS A 103 3.34 0.52 7.53
N TYR A 104 2.10 0.97 7.53
CA TYR A 104 1.69 2.37 7.51
C TYR A 104 0.92 2.64 8.79
N VAL A 105 1.29 3.69 9.52
CA VAL A 105 0.62 4.13 10.74
C VAL A 105 0.39 5.63 10.67
N TRP A 106 -0.83 6.09 10.91
CA TRP A 106 -1.09 7.52 10.99
C TRP A 106 -0.37 8.10 12.21
N VAL A 107 0.40 9.18 12.00
CA VAL A 107 1.18 9.83 13.06
C VAL A 107 0.91 11.33 13.18
N GLY A 108 0.11 11.91 12.28
CA GLY A 108 -0.03 13.36 12.13
C GLY A 108 0.97 13.92 11.12
N ASP A 109 1.03 15.23 10.95
CA ASP A 109 1.84 15.89 9.91
C ASP A 109 3.35 15.63 10.09
N CYS A 110 3.85 14.55 9.49
CA CYS A 110 5.25 14.13 9.57
C CYS A 110 6.18 14.92 8.65
N VAL A 111 5.62 15.80 7.78
CA VAL A 111 6.41 16.76 7.00
C VAL A 111 6.74 17.97 7.86
N ALA A 112 5.75 18.51 8.57
CA ALA A 112 5.95 19.63 9.48
C ALA A 112 6.63 19.21 10.80
N ASN A 113 6.43 17.96 11.24
CA ASN A 113 7.01 17.43 12.47
C ASN A 113 7.70 16.08 12.24
N PRO A 114 8.96 16.07 11.78
CA PRO A 114 9.75 14.85 11.59
C PRO A 114 9.97 14.03 12.88
N GLY A 115 9.82 14.64 14.06
CA GLY A 115 9.92 13.95 15.35
C GLY A 115 8.80 12.93 15.63
N LEU A 116 7.79 12.87 14.74
CA LEU A 116 6.74 11.85 14.76
C LEU A 116 7.20 10.49 14.19
N LEU A 117 8.36 10.46 13.51
CA LEU A 117 8.91 9.25 12.90
C LEU A 117 9.92 8.60 13.85
N ALA A 118 9.82 7.29 14.05
CA ALA A 118 10.87 6.54 14.72
C ALA A 118 12.08 6.35 13.79
N GLU A 119 13.21 5.94 14.36
CA GLU A 119 14.40 5.60 13.57
C GLU A 119 14.07 4.51 12.54
N GLY A 120 14.48 4.74 11.28
CA GLY A 120 14.20 3.85 10.17
C GLY A 120 12.83 4.00 9.52
N GLU A 121 11.97 4.89 10.04
CA GLU A 121 10.68 5.22 9.40
C GLU A 121 10.83 6.37 8.40
N SER A 122 9.91 6.44 7.44
CA SER A 122 9.81 7.54 6.49
C SER A 122 8.39 8.10 6.47
N CYS A 123 8.25 9.40 6.20
CA CYS A 123 6.94 10.03 6.05
C CYS A 123 6.33 9.68 4.69
N ALA A 124 5.13 9.08 4.68
CA ALA A 124 4.32 8.89 3.50
C ALA A 124 3.03 9.70 3.57
N TRP A 125 2.66 10.25 2.42
CA TRP A 125 1.44 11.03 2.21
C TRP A 125 1.23 12.16 3.23
N GLY A 126 2.34 12.71 3.73
CA GLY A 126 2.35 13.82 4.68
C GLY A 126 1.94 13.47 6.11
N GLN A 127 1.39 12.29 6.37
CA GLN A 127 0.74 12.01 7.65
C GLN A 127 0.88 10.57 8.19
N PHE A 128 1.60 9.70 7.47
CA PHE A 128 1.82 8.32 7.87
C PHE A 128 3.31 8.04 8.05
N ALA A 129 3.67 7.40 9.15
CA ALA A 129 4.94 6.74 9.29
C ALA A 129 4.90 5.42 8.51
N VAL A 130 5.93 5.20 7.69
CA VAL A 130 6.13 3.96 6.95
C VAL A 130 7.39 3.28 7.44
N SER A 131 7.23 2.05 7.89
CA SER A 131 8.32 1.11 8.15
C SER A 131 8.19 -0.06 7.20
N GLY A 132 9.32 -0.64 6.81
CA GLY A 132 9.32 -1.88 6.06
C GLY A 132 10.67 -2.55 6.10
N ASP A 133 10.66 -3.86 5.93
CA ASP A 133 11.89 -4.62 5.80
C ASP A 133 12.44 -4.45 4.37
N PRO A 134 13.75 -4.23 4.20
CA PRO A 134 14.37 -4.31 2.88
C PRO A 134 14.16 -5.70 2.29
N GLU A 135 14.22 -5.77 0.97
CA GLU A 135 14.08 -6.99 0.16
C GLU A 135 14.73 -8.23 0.82
N ILE A 136 13.91 -9.16 1.35
CA ILE A 136 14.44 -10.43 1.83
C ILE A 136 14.35 -11.44 0.69
N ILE A 137 15.50 -11.70 0.06
CA ILE A 137 15.69 -12.91 -0.75
C ILE A 137 15.78 -14.08 0.23
N LEU A 138 14.63 -14.63 0.63
CA LEU A 138 14.59 -15.87 1.41
C LEU A 138 15.06 -17.03 0.50
N GLY A 139 16.37 -17.17 0.35
CA GLY A 139 17.02 -18.05 -0.61
C GLY A 139 18.54 -17.92 -0.67
N SER A 140 19.15 -16.90 -0.04
CA SER A 140 20.57 -16.97 0.33
C SER A 140 20.69 -17.80 1.60
N THR A 141 20.70 -19.12 1.43
CA THR A 141 21.49 -19.97 2.31
C THR A 141 22.92 -19.94 1.80
N ASN A 142 23.80 -19.46 2.68
CA ASN A 142 25.26 -19.34 2.64
C ASN A 142 25.82 -18.04 2.06
#